data_AF-I8U5G6-F1
#
_entry.id   AF-I8U5G6-F1
#
_cell.length_a   1.000
_cell.length_b   1.000
_cell.length_c   1.000
_cell.angle_alpha   90.00
_cell.angle_beta   90.00
_cell.angle_gamma   90.00
#
_symmetry.space_group_name_H-M   'P 1'
#
loop_
_entity.id
_entity.type
_entity.pdbx_description
1 polymer ?
#
loop_
_entity_poly.entity_id
_entity_poly.type
_entity_poly.pdbx_seq_one_letter_code
_entity_poly.pdbx_strand_id
1 'polypeptide(L)'
;MLPFAKINKKYALLCVALLLVMGLSAYYMVYRSFSGGENPILLQETEVAKQDSKIKITKDTDIVQKILYLKCNEEEVLKTKPTENLVGLSIYQMQKIYEGWEFEKFDTNEAVMRLKVDGYCREHANNIFIGVKDNQVAVFYGRPGYKPIVKEITAIQVNKLMPHDIEELEKGMVVQSKEELLRTLEGMQSR
;
A
#
# COMPACT_ATOMS: atom_id res chain seq x y z
N MET A 1 -16.10 10.32 54.60
CA MET A 1 -17.57 10.51 54.49
C MET A 1 -17.78 11.97 54.06
N LEU A 2 -18.01 12.22 52.77
CA LEU A 2 -18.24 13.57 52.24
C LEU A 2 -19.75 13.89 52.32
N PRO A 3 -20.16 15.09 52.77
CA PRO A 3 -21.57 15.41 52.95
C PRO A 3 -22.18 15.67 51.57
N PHE A 4 -23.18 14.86 51.20
CA PHE A 4 -24.02 15.14 50.04
C PHE A 4 -24.89 16.37 50.37
N ALA A 5 -24.38 17.56 50.05
CA ALA A 5 -25.17 18.78 50.06
C ALA A 5 -26.37 18.61 49.12
N LYS A 6 -27.56 19.07 49.54
CA LYS A 6 -28.78 19.09 48.69
C LYS A 6 -28.53 19.97 47.47
N ILE A 7 -28.03 19.38 46.38
CA ILE A 7 -27.84 20.07 45.11
C ILE A 7 -29.23 20.42 44.57
N ASN A 8 -29.53 21.71 44.50
CA ASN A 8 -30.77 22.23 43.94
C ASN A 8 -30.93 21.74 42.49
N LYS A 9 -32.13 21.23 42.13
CA LYS A 9 -32.39 20.59 40.81
C LYS A 9 -31.90 21.44 39.62
N LYS A 10 -31.97 22.76 39.72
CA LYS A 10 -31.46 23.69 38.69
C LYS A 10 -29.93 23.60 38.51
N TYR A 11 -29.18 23.50 39.59
CA TYR A 11 -27.71 23.37 39.54
C TYR A 11 -27.30 21.96 39.14
N ALA A 12 -28.05 20.93 39.53
CA ALA A 12 -27.83 19.57 39.03
C ALA A 12 -27.98 19.51 37.49
N LEU A 13 -29.01 20.17 36.96
CA LEU A 13 -29.25 20.24 35.51
C LEU A 13 -28.16 21.04 34.79
N LEU A 14 -27.65 22.10 35.42
CA LEU A 14 -26.54 22.91 34.90
C LEU A 14 -25.21 22.13 34.89
N CYS A 15 -24.93 21.34 35.93
CA CYS A 15 -23.76 20.46 35.99
C CYS A 15 -23.81 19.36 34.92
N VAL A 16 -24.98 18.75 34.68
CA VAL A 16 -25.15 17.75 33.62
C VAL A 16 -24.95 18.38 32.24
N ALA A 17 -25.49 19.57 32.01
CA ALA A 17 -25.27 20.29 30.76
C ALA A 17 -23.77 20.61 30.54
N LEU A 18 -23.07 21.06 31.58
CA LEU A 18 -21.62 21.31 31.51
C LEU A 18 -20.82 20.04 31.23
N LEU A 19 -21.18 18.90 31.83
CA LEU A 19 -20.54 17.61 31.57
C LEU A 19 -20.77 17.13 30.13
N LEU A 20 -21.97 17.35 29.57
CA LEU A 20 -22.27 17.03 28.18
C LEU A 20 -21.47 17.91 27.22
N VAL A 21 -21.36 19.21 27.49
CA VAL A 21 -20.56 20.14 26.67
C VAL A 21 -19.07 19.78 26.75
N MET A 22 -18.56 19.49 27.95
CA MET A 22 -17.17 19.04 28.12
C MET A 22 -16.91 17.71 27.40
N GLY A 23 -17.84 16.74 27.49
CA GLY A 23 -17.76 15.47 26.79
C GLY A 23 -17.76 15.63 25.26
N LEU A 24 -18.63 16.47 24.72
CA LEU A 24 -18.67 16.78 23.29
C LEU A 24 -17.40 17.51 22.83
N SER A 25 -16.86 18.43 23.65
CA SER A 25 -15.63 19.14 23.34
C SER A 25 -14.39 18.23 23.37
N ALA A 26 -14.33 17.31 24.34
CA ALA A 26 -13.27 16.30 24.45
C ALA A 26 -13.38 15.29 23.30
N TYR A 27 -14.60 14.85 22.96
CA TYR A 27 -14.86 14.00 21.80
C TYR A 27 -14.39 14.68 20.51
N TYR A 28 -14.70 15.97 20.33
CA TYR A 28 -14.27 16.74 19.16
C TYR A 28 -12.74 16.92 19.12
N MET A 29 -12.08 17.16 20.26
CA MET A 29 -10.60 17.20 20.32
C MET A 29 -9.98 15.84 19.98
N VAL A 30 -10.49 14.74 20.53
CA VAL A 30 -9.99 13.40 20.24
C VAL A 30 -10.24 13.05 18.76
N TYR A 31 -11.41 13.38 18.22
CA TYR A 31 -11.71 13.23 16.80
C TYR A 31 -10.72 14.02 15.95
N ARG A 32 -10.42 15.29 16.28
CA ARG A 32 -9.41 16.07 15.55
C ARG A 32 -7.98 15.55 15.72
N SER A 33 -7.62 14.97 16.87
CA SER A 33 -6.30 14.36 17.07
C SER A 33 -6.15 13.02 16.36
N PHE A 34 -7.23 12.23 16.25
CA PHE A 34 -7.22 10.96 15.49
C PHE A 34 -7.37 11.17 13.98
N SER A 35 -8.14 12.19 13.57
CA SER A 35 -8.21 12.68 12.19
C SER A 35 -7.09 13.67 11.85
N GLY A 36 -6.10 13.84 12.74
CA GLY A 36 -4.92 14.69 12.60
C GLY A 36 -3.87 14.14 11.64
N GLY A 37 -4.32 13.60 10.50
CA GLY A 37 -3.50 13.09 9.40
C GLY A 37 -4.12 13.32 8.02
N GLU A 38 -5.24 14.04 7.93
CA GLU A 38 -5.77 14.54 6.67
C GLU A 38 -5.81 16.05 6.78
N ASN A 39 -4.78 16.71 6.24
CA ASN A 39 -4.98 18.06 5.75
C ASN A 39 -6.25 18.01 4.92
N PRO A 40 -7.25 18.89 5.13
CA PRO A 40 -8.28 19.06 4.13
C PRO A 40 -7.49 19.49 2.91
N ILE A 41 -7.33 18.56 1.95
CA ILE A 41 -6.99 18.88 0.59
C ILE A 41 -8.03 19.94 0.27
N LEU A 42 -7.59 21.21 0.25
CA LEU A 42 -8.25 22.20 -0.56
C LEU A 42 -8.50 21.44 -1.84
N LEU A 43 -9.77 21.20 -2.16
CA LEU A 43 -10.19 20.91 -3.52
C LEU A 43 -9.69 22.09 -4.34
N GLN A 44 -8.39 22.09 -4.64
CA GLN A 44 -7.88 22.40 -5.94
C GLN A 44 -8.59 21.35 -6.79
N GLU A 45 -9.83 21.68 -7.14
CA GLU A 45 -10.48 21.23 -8.35
C GLU A 45 -9.37 21.32 -9.38
N THR A 46 -8.74 20.17 -9.64
CA THR A 46 -7.53 20.11 -10.43
C THR A 46 -7.87 20.82 -11.71
N GLU A 47 -7.10 21.84 -12.05
CA GLU A 47 -7.23 22.67 -13.25
C GLU A 47 -7.35 21.81 -14.53
N VAL A 48 -6.93 20.54 -14.44
CA VAL A 48 -7.11 19.43 -15.38
C VAL A 48 -8.57 19.16 -15.78
N ALA A 49 -9.57 19.40 -14.93
CA ALA A 49 -10.97 19.13 -15.27
C ALA A 49 -11.58 20.14 -16.27
N LYS A 50 -10.98 21.32 -16.43
CA LYS A 50 -11.45 22.37 -17.37
C LYS A 50 -10.52 22.61 -18.55
N GLN A 51 -9.26 22.17 -18.50
CA GLN A 51 -8.38 22.21 -19.66
C GLN A 51 -8.59 21.02 -20.60
N ASP A 52 -9.10 21.35 -21.79
CA ASP A 52 -8.81 20.67 -23.05
C ASP A 52 -9.56 19.39 -23.43
N SER A 53 -10.82 19.57 -23.86
CA SER A 53 -11.39 18.77 -24.95
C SER A 53 -10.65 18.94 -26.30
N LYS A 54 -9.70 19.90 -26.40
CA LYS A 54 -8.97 20.24 -27.63
C LYS A 54 -7.65 19.47 -27.77
N ILE A 55 -6.96 19.18 -26.67
CA ILE A 55 -5.74 18.36 -26.69
C ILE A 55 -6.14 16.92 -26.99
N LYS A 56 -5.40 16.34 -27.94
CA LYS A 56 -5.60 14.97 -28.41
C LYS A 56 -4.27 14.26 -28.44
N ILE A 57 -4.29 12.96 -28.17
CA ILE A 57 -3.14 12.09 -28.35
C ILE A 57 -2.69 12.14 -29.82
N THR A 58 -1.38 12.26 -30.03
CA THR A 58 -0.74 12.15 -31.34
C THR A 58 0.14 10.91 -31.38
N LYS A 59 0.64 10.52 -32.56
CA LYS A 59 1.57 9.38 -32.69
C LYS A 59 2.87 9.58 -31.87
N ASP A 60 3.23 10.83 -31.63
CA ASP A 60 4.45 11.21 -30.93
C ASP A 60 4.25 11.38 -29.42
N THR A 61 2.99 11.41 -28.95
CA THR A 61 2.67 11.53 -27.52
C THR A 61 3.11 10.28 -26.77
N ASP A 62 3.88 10.44 -25.70
CA ASP A 62 4.27 9.36 -24.82
C ASP A 62 3.13 8.98 -23.87
N ILE A 63 2.76 7.69 -23.84
CA ILE A 63 1.84 7.14 -22.85
C ILE A 63 2.65 6.57 -21.69
N VAL A 64 2.53 7.18 -20.52
CA VAL A 64 3.26 6.81 -19.31
C VAL A 64 2.28 6.24 -18.29
N GLN A 65 2.43 4.95 -17.99
CA GLN A 65 1.61 4.23 -17.04
C GLN A 65 2.43 3.93 -15.79
N LYS A 66 1.98 4.40 -14.63
CA LYS A 66 2.60 4.15 -13.33
C LYS A 66 1.71 3.20 -12.52
N ILE A 67 2.22 2.05 -12.14
CA ILE A 67 1.48 1.05 -11.37
C ILE A 67 2.13 0.96 -9.98
N LEU A 68 1.39 1.36 -8.95
CA LEU A 68 1.82 1.26 -7.56
C LEU A 68 1.24 -0.01 -6.92
N TYR A 69 2.12 -0.93 -6.52
CA TYR A 69 1.74 -2.18 -5.85
C TYR A 69 1.74 -1.99 -4.33
N LEU A 70 0.55 -2.00 -3.72
CA LEU A 70 0.38 -1.59 -2.32
C LEU A 70 1.02 -2.55 -1.31
N LYS A 71 1.19 -3.84 -1.64
CA LYS A 71 1.75 -4.83 -0.70
C LYS A 71 3.28 -4.78 -0.60
N CYS A 72 3.95 -4.22 -1.61
CA CYS A 72 5.41 -4.04 -1.62
C CYS A 72 5.86 -2.59 -1.71
N ASN A 73 4.93 -1.65 -1.93
CA ASN A 73 5.20 -0.23 -2.14
C ASN A 73 6.23 0.04 -3.26
N GLU A 74 6.24 -0.81 -4.30
CA GLU A 74 7.05 -0.63 -5.50
C GLU A 74 6.20 -0.03 -6.62
N GLU A 75 6.82 0.81 -7.45
CA GLU A 75 6.21 1.43 -8.62
C GLU A 75 6.82 0.86 -9.90
N GLU A 76 5.97 0.40 -10.82
CA GLU A 76 6.35 0.00 -12.18
C GLU A 76 5.94 1.10 -13.16
N VAL A 77 6.90 1.58 -13.96
CA VAL A 77 6.66 2.65 -14.94
C VAL A 77 6.84 2.08 -16.35
N LEU A 78 5.76 2.11 -17.13
CA LEU A 78 5.75 1.69 -18.52
C LEU A 78 5.59 2.93 -19.40
N LYS A 79 6.53 3.13 -20.32
CA LYS A 79 6.50 4.23 -21.29
C LYS A 79 6.38 3.65 -22.69
N THR A 80 5.31 4.00 -23.39
CA THR A 80 5.00 3.48 -24.73
C THR A 80 4.53 4.59 -25.66
N LYS A 81 4.57 4.33 -26.97
CA LYS A 81 3.86 5.15 -27.96
C LYS A 81 2.41 4.68 -28.08
N PRO A 82 1.48 5.57 -28.48
CA PRO A 82 0.08 5.22 -28.55
C PRO A 82 -0.13 4.31 -29.75
N THR A 83 -0.96 3.29 -29.56
CA THR A 83 -1.49 2.49 -30.66
C THR A 83 -2.43 3.33 -31.52
N GLU A 84 -2.66 2.91 -32.77
CA GLU A 84 -3.43 3.72 -33.74
C GLU A 84 -4.85 4.08 -33.26
N ASN A 85 -5.48 3.20 -32.49
CA ASN A 85 -6.81 3.40 -31.90
C ASN A 85 -6.84 4.45 -30.77
N LEU A 86 -5.68 4.84 -30.22
CA LEU A 86 -5.59 5.87 -29.18
C LEU A 86 -5.30 7.25 -29.76
N VAL A 87 -4.81 7.34 -31.00
CA VAL A 87 -4.50 8.60 -31.66
C VAL A 87 -5.78 9.40 -31.92
N GLY A 88 -5.75 10.69 -31.61
CA GLY A 88 -6.89 11.59 -31.78
C GLY A 88 -7.86 11.59 -30.60
N LEU A 89 -7.64 10.77 -29.57
CA LEU A 89 -8.49 10.72 -28.39
C LEU A 89 -8.17 11.87 -27.43
N SER A 90 -9.23 12.44 -26.85
CA SER A 90 -9.12 13.41 -25.75
C SER A 90 -8.99 12.72 -24.40
N ILE A 91 -8.66 13.48 -23.35
CA ILE A 91 -8.59 12.98 -21.98
C ILE A 91 -9.87 12.26 -21.54
N TYR A 92 -11.05 12.78 -21.88
CA TYR A 92 -12.34 12.18 -21.51
C TYR A 92 -12.55 10.80 -22.17
N GLN A 93 -12.12 10.65 -23.43
CA GLN A 93 -12.20 9.36 -24.12
C GLN A 93 -11.18 8.38 -23.54
N MET A 94 -9.97 8.86 -23.22
CA MET A 94 -8.93 8.07 -22.57
C MET A 94 -9.37 7.57 -21.19
N GLN A 95 -10.00 8.41 -20.37
CA GLN A 95 -10.55 8.03 -19.06
C GLN A 95 -11.61 6.93 -19.15
N LYS A 96 -12.40 6.88 -20.23
CA LYS A 96 -13.34 5.78 -20.48
C LYS A 96 -12.69 4.47 -20.88
N ILE A 97 -11.55 4.53 -21.58
CA ILE A 97 -10.82 3.33 -21.99
C ILE A 97 -10.02 2.78 -20.81
N TYR A 98 -9.40 3.66 -20.03
CA TYR A 98 -8.58 3.33 -18.88
C TYR A 98 -9.37 3.47 -17.58
N GLU A 99 -10.46 2.71 -17.45
CA GLU A 99 -11.25 2.69 -16.22
C GLU A 99 -10.38 2.26 -15.02
N GLY A 100 -10.51 2.98 -13.90
CA GLY A 100 -9.71 2.75 -12.69
C GLY A 100 -8.32 3.41 -12.69
N TRP A 101 -7.90 4.03 -13.79
CA TRP A 101 -6.68 4.83 -13.85
C TRP A 101 -6.95 6.30 -13.55
N GLU A 102 -6.06 6.91 -12.77
CA GLU A 102 -6.07 8.34 -12.46
C GLU A 102 -5.08 9.06 -13.39
N PHE A 103 -5.54 10.03 -14.17
CA PHE A 103 -4.64 10.84 -15.00
C PHE A 103 -3.98 11.94 -14.16
N GLU A 104 -2.65 11.91 -14.08
CA GLU A 104 -1.84 12.94 -13.42
C GLU A 104 -1.58 14.13 -14.35
N LYS A 105 -1.38 13.82 -15.64
CA LYS A 105 -1.02 14.80 -16.67
C LYS A 105 -1.52 14.34 -18.04
N PHE A 106 -1.94 15.31 -18.86
CA PHE A 106 -2.37 15.05 -20.22
C PHE A 106 -2.02 16.24 -21.13
N ASP A 107 -1.02 16.09 -21.98
CA ASP A 107 -0.66 17.07 -23.01
C ASP A 107 -0.27 16.39 -24.34
N THR A 108 0.18 17.17 -25.33
CA THR A 108 0.57 16.64 -26.65
C THR A 108 1.87 15.82 -26.62
N ASN A 109 2.72 16.02 -25.62
CA ASN A 109 4.01 15.35 -25.47
C ASN A 109 3.88 14.09 -24.61
N GLU A 110 3.12 14.15 -23.51
CA GLU A 110 2.92 13.02 -22.61
C GLU A 110 1.52 12.96 -21.98
N ALA A 111 1.01 11.74 -21.86
CA ALA A 111 -0.16 11.40 -21.05
C ALA A 111 0.29 10.47 -19.92
N VAL A 112 0.25 10.97 -18.69
CA VAL A 112 0.70 10.26 -17.49
C VAL A 112 -0.51 9.82 -16.68
N MET A 113 -0.59 8.53 -16.41
CA MET A 113 -1.66 7.93 -15.62
C MET A 113 -1.11 6.99 -14.55
N ARG A 114 -1.85 6.87 -13.45
CA ARG A 114 -1.51 6.04 -12.29
C ARG A 114 -2.61 5.02 -12.02
N LEU A 115 -2.21 3.80 -11.68
CA LEU A 115 -3.06 2.75 -11.14
C LEU A 115 -2.50 2.28 -9.80
N LYS A 116 -3.37 2.07 -8.82
CA LYS A 116 -3.03 1.40 -7.56
C LYS A 116 -3.56 -0.03 -7.59
N VAL A 117 -2.70 -0.99 -7.29
CA VAL A 117 -3.05 -2.42 -7.26
C VAL A 117 -2.82 -2.94 -5.85
N ASP A 118 -3.85 -3.50 -5.22
CA ASP A 118 -3.73 -4.23 -3.96
C ASP A 118 -3.10 -5.61 -4.18
N GLY A 119 -1.80 -5.60 -4.48
CA GLY A 119 -1.03 -6.78 -4.83
C GLY A 119 0.46 -6.57 -4.66
N TYR A 120 1.19 -7.66 -4.88
CA TYR A 120 2.64 -7.64 -5.02
C TYR A 120 3.00 -7.36 -6.49
N CYS A 121 4.14 -6.71 -6.72
CA CYS A 121 4.70 -6.61 -8.06
C CYS A 121 5.13 -8.01 -8.55
N ARG A 122 5.36 -8.13 -9.87
CA ARG A 122 5.74 -9.41 -10.50
C ARG A 122 6.93 -10.09 -9.81
N GLU A 123 7.93 -9.30 -9.42
CA GLU A 123 9.14 -9.81 -8.76
C GLU A 123 8.86 -10.40 -7.38
N HIS A 124 8.00 -9.78 -6.56
CA HIS A 124 7.62 -10.33 -5.25
C HIS A 124 6.59 -11.45 -5.36
N ALA A 125 5.68 -11.40 -6.33
CA ALA A 125 4.63 -12.40 -6.49
C ALA A 125 5.15 -13.75 -7.00
N ASN A 126 6.13 -13.73 -7.90
CA ASN A 126 6.58 -14.93 -8.62
C ASN A 126 7.79 -15.62 -7.99
N ASN A 127 8.46 -14.98 -7.02
CA ASN A 127 9.65 -15.54 -6.39
C ASN A 127 9.40 -15.73 -4.89
N ILE A 128 9.80 -16.90 -4.39
CA ILE A 128 9.80 -17.21 -2.96
C ILE A 128 11.17 -17.81 -2.64
N PHE A 129 11.70 -17.47 -1.47
CA PHE A 129 12.89 -18.12 -0.95
C PHE A 129 12.80 -18.33 0.56
N ILE A 130 13.58 -19.28 1.05
CA ILE A 130 13.76 -19.55 2.47
C ILE A 130 15.11 -18.94 2.89
N GLY A 131 15.12 -18.22 4.01
CA GLY A 131 16.36 -17.67 4.56
C GLY A 131 16.29 -17.46 6.07
N VAL A 132 17.20 -16.65 6.60
CA VAL A 132 17.28 -16.36 8.03
C VAL A 132 16.65 -15.01 8.36
N LYS A 133 15.81 -14.97 9.39
CA LYS A 133 15.38 -13.74 10.04
C LYS A 133 15.29 -13.94 11.54
N ASP A 134 15.87 -13.02 12.31
CA ASP A 134 15.78 -13.02 13.78
C ASP A 134 16.18 -14.37 14.42
N ASN A 135 17.25 -14.99 13.91
CA ASN A 135 17.76 -16.33 14.29
C ASN A 135 16.78 -17.50 14.03
N GLN A 136 15.75 -17.28 13.22
CA GLN A 136 14.78 -18.29 12.81
C GLN A 136 14.78 -18.46 11.28
N VAL A 137 14.33 -19.63 10.84
CA VAL A 137 14.06 -19.86 9.41
C VAL A 137 12.80 -19.09 9.04
N ALA A 138 12.87 -18.31 7.96
CA ALA A 138 11.79 -17.49 7.47
C ALA A 138 11.60 -17.68 5.96
N VAL A 139 10.36 -17.49 5.52
CA VAL A 139 9.96 -17.51 4.11
C VAL A 139 9.76 -16.08 3.66
N PHE A 140 10.27 -15.75 2.48
CA PHE A 140 10.20 -14.42 1.91
C PHE A 140 9.58 -14.44 0.51
N TYR A 141 8.87 -13.37 0.17
CA TYR A 141 8.56 -13.00 -1.21
C TYR A 141 9.72 -12.21 -1.82
N GLY A 142 9.96 -12.42 -3.12
CA GLY A 142 11.03 -11.76 -3.88
C GLY A 142 12.28 -12.63 -4.02
N ARG A 143 13.42 -11.99 -4.27
CA ARG A 143 14.71 -12.66 -4.46
C ARG A 143 15.63 -12.38 -3.27
N PRO A 144 16.52 -13.32 -2.91
CA PRO A 144 17.56 -13.06 -1.92
C PRO A 144 18.35 -11.78 -2.26
N GLY A 145 18.55 -10.92 -1.27
CA GLY A 145 19.32 -9.67 -1.42
C GLY A 145 18.61 -8.51 -2.13
N TYR A 146 17.40 -8.70 -2.71
CA TYR A 146 16.67 -7.63 -3.39
C TYR A 146 15.33 -7.34 -2.72
N LYS A 147 15.34 -6.38 -1.79
CA LYS A 147 14.17 -5.88 -1.04
C LYS A 147 13.15 -6.99 -0.68
N PRO A 148 13.57 -8.07 0.00
CA PRO A 148 12.69 -9.20 0.26
C PRO A 148 11.60 -8.81 1.27
N ILE A 149 10.41 -9.39 1.10
CA ILE A 149 9.28 -9.16 2.01
C ILE A 149 9.06 -10.43 2.81
N VAL A 150 9.04 -10.31 4.14
CA VAL A 150 8.78 -11.46 5.00
C VAL A 150 7.36 -11.93 4.78
N LYS A 151 7.22 -13.18 4.35
CA LYS A 151 5.93 -13.88 4.24
C LYS A 151 5.58 -14.56 5.55
N GLU A 152 6.55 -15.26 6.13
CA GLU A 152 6.34 -16.10 7.32
C GLU A 152 7.65 -16.26 8.10
N ILE A 153 7.58 -16.23 9.42
CA ILE A 153 8.69 -16.63 10.30
C ILE A 153 8.27 -17.95 10.94
N THR A 154 9.08 -18.99 10.77
CA THR A 154 8.77 -20.32 11.30
C THR A 154 9.28 -20.47 12.74
N ALA A 155 8.89 -21.56 13.41
CA ALA A 155 9.42 -21.90 14.73
C ALA A 155 10.82 -22.56 14.68
N ILE A 156 11.36 -22.84 13.49
CA ILE A 156 12.63 -23.54 13.31
C ILE A 156 13.77 -22.59 13.67
N GLN A 157 14.55 -22.95 14.68
CA GLN A 157 15.69 -22.17 15.16
C GLN A 157 16.94 -22.49 14.34
N VAL A 158 17.60 -21.47 13.80
CA VAL A 158 18.77 -21.63 12.91
C VAL A 158 19.93 -22.31 13.65
N ASN A 159 20.08 -22.03 14.94
CA ASN A 159 21.14 -22.62 15.78
C ASN A 159 21.00 -24.13 16.03
N LYS A 160 19.88 -24.75 15.65
CA LYS A 160 19.66 -26.20 15.72
C LYS A 160 19.96 -26.92 14.41
N LEU A 161 20.20 -26.17 13.33
CA LEU A 161 20.45 -26.72 12.01
C LEU A 161 21.92 -27.07 11.82
N MET A 162 22.21 -27.90 10.80
CA MET A 162 23.58 -28.22 10.45
C MET A 162 24.27 -26.98 9.85
N PRO A 163 25.58 -26.79 10.07
CA PRO A 163 26.31 -25.63 9.55
C PRO A 163 26.13 -25.40 8.04
N HIS A 164 26.07 -26.48 7.26
CA HIS A 164 25.84 -26.40 5.82
C HIS A 164 24.46 -25.82 5.47
N ASP A 165 23.39 -26.23 6.18
CA ASP A 165 22.03 -25.70 5.95
C ASP A 165 21.97 -24.20 6.30
N ILE A 166 22.69 -23.78 7.34
CA ILE A 166 22.77 -22.38 7.77
C ILE A 166 23.40 -21.53 6.65
N GLU A 167 24.51 -21.99 6.06
CA GLU A 167 25.16 -21.28 4.95
C GLU A 167 24.26 -21.13 3.72
N GLU A 168 23.44 -22.14 3.41
CA GLU A 168 22.47 -22.07 2.31
C GLU A 168 21.31 -21.11 2.61
N LEU A 169 20.80 -21.12 3.84
CA LEU A 169 19.77 -20.19 4.32
C LEU A 169 20.25 -18.74 4.31
N GLU A 170 21.51 -18.49 4.66
CA GLU A 170 22.11 -17.15 4.60
C GLU A 170 22.22 -16.61 3.17
N LYS A 171 22.49 -17.50 2.20
CA LYS A 171 22.47 -17.15 0.76
C LYS A 171 21.04 -16.97 0.21
N GLY A 172 20.06 -17.59 0.87
CA GLY A 172 18.67 -17.62 0.47
C GLY A 172 18.40 -18.73 -0.53
N MET A 173 17.60 -19.72 -0.14
CA MET A 173 17.24 -20.87 -0.98
C MET A 173 15.95 -20.58 -1.73
N VAL A 174 16.05 -20.38 -3.04
CA VAL A 174 14.89 -20.14 -3.90
C VAL A 174 14.09 -21.42 -4.05
N VAL A 175 12.77 -21.32 -3.91
CA VAL A 175 11.83 -22.45 -4.07
C VAL A 175 10.90 -22.20 -5.25
N GLN A 176 10.65 -23.23 -6.04
CA GLN A 176 9.87 -23.14 -7.28
C GLN A 176 8.41 -23.53 -7.09
N SER A 177 8.09 -24.22 -5.99
CA SER A 177 6.74 -24.71 -5.71
C SER A 177 6.41 -24.71 -4.22
N LYS A 178 5.11 -24.78 -3.90
CA LYS A 178 4.64 -24.93 -2.53
C LYS A 178 5.08 -26.26 -1.94
N GLU A 179 5.07 -27.32 -2.75
CA GLU A 179 5.44 -28.67 -2.36
C GLU A 179 6.93 -28.77 -2.04
N GLU A 180 7.79 -28.08 -2.80
CA GLU A 180 9.22 -27.95 -2.49
C GLU A 180 9.44 -27.16 -1.20
N LEU A 181 8.79 -26.01 -1.03
CA LEU A 181 8.86 -25.22 0.19
C LEU A 181 8.52 -26.05 1.43
N LEU A 182 7.38 -26.76 1.41
CA LEU A 182 6.94 -27.57 2.54
C LEU A 182 7.92 -28.71 2.84
N ARG A 183 8.36 -29.44 1.81
CA ARG A 183 9.34 -30.54 1.98
C ARG A 183 10.65 -30.04 2.59
N THR A 184 11.13 -28.88 2.16
CA THR A 184 12.37 -28.29 2.70
C THR A 184 12.20 -27.90 4.17
N LEU A 185 11.07 -27.28 4.54
CA LEU A 185 10.79 -26.90 5.93
C LEU A 185 10.60 -28.12 6.84
N GLU A 186 9.87 -29.15 6.39
CA GLU A 186 9.68 -30.40 7.13
C GLU A 186 11.02 -31.12 7.37
N GLY A 187 11.87 -31.15 6.34
CA GLY A 187 13.22 -31.71 6.44
C GLY A 187 14.05 -31.05 7.54
N MET A 188 13.99 -29.71 7.66
CA MET A 188 14.68 -28.96 8.70
C MET A 188 14.09 -29.15 10.10
N GLN A 189 12.78 -29.34 10.21
CA GLN A 189 12.10 -29.53 11.49
C GLN A 189 12.34 -30.94 12.08
N SER A 190 12.61 -31.93 11.22
CA SER A 190 12.79 -33.33 11.62
C SER A 190 14.20 -33.67 12.14
N ARG A 191 15.14 -32.72 12.08
CA ARG A 191 16.53 -32.85 12.55
C ARG A 191 16.67 -32.34 13.98
#